data_AF-K4K117-F1
#
_entry.id   AF-K4K117-F1
#
_cell.length_a   1.000
_cell.length_b   1.000
_cell.length_c   1.000
_cell.angle_alpha   90.00
_cell.angle_beta   90.00
_cell.angle_gamma   90.00
#
_symmetry.space_group_name_H-M   'P 1'
#
loop_
_entity.id
_entity.type
_entity.pdbx_description
1 polymer ?
#
loop_
_entity_poly.entity_id
_entity_poly.type
_entity_poly.pdbx_seq_one_letter_code
_entity_poly.pdbx_strand_id
1 'polypeptide(L)'
;GPGCPVCVLPIGRIDMAIQLTLEHGATICTYGDCLRVPASGGLSLIKAKARGGDVRMVYSIADALSLARKHPEKEVVFFAIGFETTPP
;
A
#
# COMPACT_ATOMS: atom_id res chain seq x y z
N GLY A 1 -21.35 10.74 7.50
CA GLY A 1 -20.82 9.63 6.68
C GLY A 1 -19.62 9.01 7.37
N PRO A 2 -19.05 7.91 6.85
CA PRO A 2 -17.82 7.32 7.40
C PRO A 2 -16.66 8.30 7.19
N GLY A 3 -16.29 9.08 8.21
CA GLY A 3 -15.29 10.14 8.13
C GLY A 3 -13.83 9.66 8.09
N CYS A 4 -13.59 8.37 7.87
CA CYS A 4 -12.27 7.75 7.93
C CYS A 4 -12.14 6.75 6.76
N PRO A 5 -11.39 7.07 5.70
CA PRO A 5 -11.28 6.21 4.50
C PRO A 5 -10.61 4.87 4.82
N VAL A 6 -9.67 4.88 5.76
CA VAL A 6 -8.97 3.68 6.25
C VAL A 6 -9.93 2.71 6.93
N CYS A 7 -10.88 3.24 7.70
CA CYS A 7 -11.83 2.47 8.49
C CYS A 7 -12.86 1.70 7.64
N VAL A 8 -13.01 2.09 6.39
CA VAL A 8 -13.93 1.47 5.42
C VAL A 8 -13.18 0.77 4.28
N LEU A 9 -11.87 0.62 4.38
CA LEU A 9 -11.05 -0.03 3.36
C LEU A 9 -11.43 -1.52 3.26
N PRO A 10 -11.83 -2.02 2.08
CA PRO A 10 -12.16 -3.44 1.94
C PRO A 10 -10.92 -4.31 2.16
N ILE A 11 -11.06 -5.35 3.00
CA ILE A 11 -9.99 -6.32 3.32
C ILE A 11 -9.33 -6.86 2.04
N GLY A 12 -10.12 -7.24 1.04
CA GLY A 12 -9.62 -7.78 -0.23
C GLY A 12 -8.68 -6.83 -0.99
N ARG A 13 -8.78 -5.51 -0.80
CA ARG A 13 -7.80 -4.57 -1.41
C ARG A 13 -6.43 -4.65 -0.75
N ILE A 14 -6.41 -4.85 0.56
CA ILE A 14 -5.15 -5.01 1.31
C ILE A 14 -4.54 -6.36 0.97
N ASP A 15 -5.36 -7.41 0.85
CA ASP A 15 -4.90 -8.73 0.42
C ASP A 15 -4.22 -8.68 -0.96
N MET A 16 -4.82 -7.99 -1.93
CA MET A 16 -4.20 -7.78 -3.25
C MET A 16 -2.85 -7.06 -3.15
N ALA A 17 -2.76 -5.98 -2.35
CA ALA A 17 -1.49 -5.27 -2.16
C ALA A 17 -0.41 -6.16 -1.50
N ILE A 18 -0.81 -7.02 -0.55
CA ILE A 18 0.09 -8.00 0.07
C ILE A 18 0.57 -9.01 -0.97
N GLN A 19 -0.32 -9.51 -1.82
CA GLN A 19 0.02 -10.47 -2.87
C GLN A 19 1.00 -9.88 -3.90
N LEU A 20 0.78 -8.63 -4.31
CA LEU A 20 1.68 -7.92 -5.23
C LEU A 20 3.11 -7.84 -4.67
N THR A 21 3.27 -7.54 -3.38
CA THR A 21 4.61 -7.41 -2.80
C THR A 21 5.29 -8.75 -2.50
N LEU A 22 4.54 -9.75 -2.04
CA LEU A 22 5.11 -11.05 -1.64
C LEU A 22 5.32 -12.01 -2.81
N GLU A 23 4.41 -12.01 -3.79
CA GLU A 23 4.42 -12.99 -4.88
C GLU A 23 4.95 -12.40 -6.19
N HIS A 24 4.69 -11.12 -6.44
CA HIS A 24 5.05 -10.45 -7.70
C HIS A 24 6.29 -9.57 -7.55
N GLY A 25 6.85 -9.43 -6.34
CA GLY A 25 8.04 -8.61 -6.08
C GLY A 25 7.82 -7.10 -6.28
N ALA A 26 6.56 -6.65 -6.34
CA ALA A 26 6.25 -5.24 -6.50
C ALA A 26 6.57 -4.45 -5.22
N THR A 27 6.99 -3.20 -5.41
CA THR A 27 7.17 -2.26 -4.30
C THR A 27 5.86 -1.53 -4.04
N ILE A 28 5.26 -1.77 -2.87
CA ILE A 28 4.02 -1.13 -2.46
C ILE A 28 4.33 0.14 -1.70
N CYS A 29 3.91 1.28 -2.25
CA CYS A 29 3.96 2.58 -1.58
C CYS A 29 2.59 2.92 -1.00
N THR A 30 2.51 3.34 0.25
CA THR A 30 1.24 3.70 0.90
C THR A 30 1.44 4.74 1.98
N TYR A 31 0.36 5.40 2.41
CA TYR A 31 0.35 6.21 3.62
C TYR A 31 0.46 5.34 4.89
N GLY A 32 0.96 5.95 5.97
CA GLY A 32 1.28 5.24 7.21
C GLY A 32 0.07 4.66 7.95
N ASP A 33 -1.10 5.26 7.78
CA ASP A 33 -2.37 4.81 8.33
C ASP A 33 -2.82 3.45 7.77
N CYS A 34 -2.50 3.15 6.51
CA CYS A 34 -2.79 1.85 5.88
C CYS A 34 -1.96 0.68 6.44
N LEU A 35 -0.78 0.94 7.02
CA LEU A 35 0.20 -0.11 7.31
C LEU A 35 -0.31 -1.17 8.28
N ARG A 36 -1.20 -0.76 9.20
CA ARG A 36 -1.72 -1.59 10.28
C ARG A 36 -3.14 -2.09 10.04
N VAL A 37 -3.75 -1.73 8.91
CA VAL A 37 -5.13 -2.15 8.62
C VAL A 37 -5.16 -3.68 8.50
N PRO A 38 -6.07 -4.36 9.22
CA PRO A 38 -6.18 -5.81 9.17
C PRO A 38 -6.52 -6.30 7.77
N ALA A 39 -5.84 -7.37 7.36
CA ALA A 39 -6.09 -8.11 6.13
C ALA A 39 -6.51 -9.57 6.47
N SER A 40 -6.75 -10.39 5.46
CA SER A 40 -7.14 -11.79 5.66
C SER A 40 -6.04 -12.59 6.39
N GLY A 41 -6.44 -13.63 7.13
CA GLY A 41 -5.47 -14.49 7.85
C GLY A 41 -4.66 -13.77 8.92
N GLY A 42 -5.19 -12.67 9.47
CA GLY A 42 -4.49 -11.84 10.46
C GLY A 42 -3.29 -11.09 9.91
N LEU A 43 -3.22 -10.90 8.59
CA LEU A 43 -2.16 -10.13 7.92
C LEU A 43 -2.39 -8.62 8.01
N SER A 44 -1.41 -7.88 7.51
CA SER A 44 -1.43 -6.44 7.27
C SER A 44 -0.19 -6.09 6.43
N LEU A 45 -0.12 -4.88 5.87
CA LEU A 45 1.04 -4.44 5.08
C LEU A 45 2.34 -4.45 5.90
N ILE A 46 2.28 -4.12 7.21
CA ILE A 46 3.46 -4.21 8.09
C ILE A 46 3.91 -5.67 8.30
N LYS A 47 2.96 -6.63 8.35
CA LYS A 47 3.29 -8.06 8.44
C LYS A 47 3.83 -8.59 7.11
N ALA A 48 3.31 -8.13 5.97
CA ALA A 48 3.85 -8.46 4.66
C ALA A 48 5.29 -7.97 4.50
N LYS A 49 5.58 -6.73 4.96
CA LYS A 49 6.94 -6.21 5.04
C LYS A 49 7.87 -7.10 5.86
N ALA A 50 7.42 -7.54 7.04
CA ALA A 50 8.19 -8.45 7.90
C ALA A 50 8.41 -9.84 7.26
N ARG A 51 7.58 -10.24 6.29
CA ARG A 51 7.71 -11.48 5.51
C ARG A 51 8.57 -11.32 4.26
N GLY A 52 9.18 -10.15 4.04
CA GLY A 52 10.09 -9.90 2.91
C GLY A 52 9.49 -9.09 1.76
N GLY A 53 8.23 -8.67 1.85
CA GLY A 53 7.65 -7.74 0.87
C GLY A 53 8.30 -6.35 0.93
N ASP A 54 8.55 -5.72 -0.21
CA ASP A 54 8.96 -4.31 -0.27
C ASP A 54 7.74 -3.39 -0.09
N VAL A 55 7.47 -3.02 1.16
CA VAL A 55 6.44 -2.03 1.52
C VAL A 55 7.11 -0.76 2.05
N ARG A 56 6.77 0.38 1.43
CA ARG A 56 7.31 1.70 1.77
C ARG A 56 6.21 2.66 2.18
N MET A 57 6.37 3.25 3.35
CA MET A 57 5.57 4.39 3.74
C MET A 57 6.02 5.61 2.93
N VAL A 58 5.07 6.35 2.39
CA VAL A 58 5.29 7.62 1.70
C VAL A 58 4.41 8.70 2.30
N TYR A 59 4.81 9.96 2.11
CA TYR A 59 4.01 11.12 2.52
C TYR A 59 3.26 11.72 1.34
N SER A 60 3.65 11.39 0.11
CA SER A 60 3.00 11.83 -1.11
C SER A 60 3.14 10.82 -2.26
N ILE A 61 2.30 10.98 -3.27
CA ILE A 61 2.38 10.20 -4.51
C ILE A 61 3.68 10.52 -5.27
N ALA A 62 4.19 11.76 -5.14
CA ALA A 62 5.46 12.17 -5.73
C ALA A 62 6.66 11.35 -5.20
N ASP A 63 6.59 10.84 -3.97
CA ASP A 63 7.63 9.97 -3.41
C ASP A 63 7.63 8.61 -4.12
N ALA A 64 6.44 8.04 -4.38
CA ALA A 64 6.29 6.78 -5.12
C ALA A 64 6.76 6.94 -6.57
N LEU A 65 6.41 8.04 -7.23
CA LEU A 65 6.89 8.35 -8.58
C LEU A 65 8.41 8.52 -8.63
N SER A 66 8.99 9.19 -7.63
CA SER A 66 10.43 9.35 -7.51
C SER A 66 11.14 8.02 -7.31
N LEU A 67 10.53 7.10 -6.55
CA LEU A 67 11.04 5.74 -6.37
C LEU A 67 11.01 4.95 -7.68
N ALA A 68 9.90 5.01 -8.42
CA ALA A 68 9.76 4.34 -9.72
C ALA A 68 10.81 4.84 -10.73
N ARG A 69 11.07 6.15 -10.78
CA ARG A 69 12.10 6.73 -11.66
C ARG A 69 13.52 6.31 -11.29
N LYS A 70 13.80 6.08 -10.01
CA LYS A 70 15.11 5.63 -9.51
C LYS A 70 15.34 4.13 -9.73
N HIS A 71 14.26 3.35 -9.79
CA HIS A 71 14.28 1.90 -9.95
C HIS A 71 13.40 1.47 -11.13
N PRO A 72 13.78 1.82 -12.38
CA PRO A 72 12.97 1.52 -13.56
C PRO A 72 12.78 0.01 -13.81
N GLU A 73 13.61 -0.83 -13.20
CA GLU A 73 13.52 -2.29 -13.23
C GLU A 73 12.44 -2.87 -12.31
N LYS A 74 11.88 -2.05 -11.41
CA LYS A 74 10.89 -2.49 -10.41
C LYS A 74 9.52 -1.92 -10.70
N GLU A 75 8.51 -2.76 -10.53
CA GLU A 75 7.14 -2.29 -10.46
C GLU A 75 6.89 -1.59 -9.12
N VAL A 76 6.54 -0.31 -9.19
CA VAL A 76 6.17 0.49 -8.02
C VAL A 76 4.69 0.78 -8.10
N VAL A 77 3.94 0.34 -7.09
CA VAL A 77 2.49 0.49 -7.00
C VAL A 77 2.16 1.38 -5.82
N PHE A 78 1.53 2.51 -6.07
CA PHE A 78 0.98 3.35 -5.02
C PHE A 78 -0.41 2.85 -4.63
N PHE A 79 -0.54 2.33 -3.41
CA PHE A 79 -1.80 1.91 -2.82
C PHE A 79 -2.57 3.13 -2.32
N ALA A 80 -3.32 3.74 -3.23
CA ALA A 80 -4.10 4.94 -2.94
C ALA A 80 -5.29 4.61 -2.03
N ILE A 81 -5.45 5.44 -1.01
CA ILE A 81 -6.64 5.46 -0.16
C ILE A 81 -7.16 6.89 -0.03
N GLY A 82 -8.47 7.04 0.08
CA GLY A 82 -9.08 8.34 0.20
C GLY A 82 -10.53 8.34 -0.28
N PHE A 83 -11.24 9.40 0.09
CA PHE A 83 -12.51 9.77 -0.51
C PHE A 83 -12.27 10.74 -1.67
N GLU A 84 -13.33 11.33 -2.22
CA GLU A 84 -13.30 12.21 -3.39
C GLU A 84 -12.27 13.36 -3.32
N THR A 85 -11.82 13.74 -2.13
CA THR A 85 -10.85 14.83 -1.89
C THR A 85 -9.37 14.41 -1.94
N THR A 86 -9.08 13.12 -2.11
CA THR A 86 -7.71 12.64 -2.37
C THR A 86 -7.66 12.08 -3.79
N PRO A 87 -7.74 12.93 -4.84
CA PRO A 87 -7.54 12.46 -6.20
C PRO A 87 -6.14 11.84 -6.33
N PRO A 88 -6.01 10.68 -7.01
CA PRO A 88 -4.72 10.02 -7.25
C PRO A 88 -3.78 10.83 -8.13
#